data_AF-A0A8J4GW29-F1
#
_entry.id   AF-A0A8J4GW29-F1
#
_cell.length_a   1.000
_cell.length_b   1.000
_cell.length_c   1.000
_cell.angle_alpha   90.00
_cell.angle_beta   90.00
_cell.angle_gamma   90.00
#
_symmetry.space_group_name_H-M   'P 1'
#
loop_
_entity.id
_entity.type
_entity.pdbx_description
1 polymer ?
#
loop_
_entity_poly.entity_id
_entity_poly.type
_entity_poly.pdbx_seq_one_letter_code
_entity_poly.pdbx_strand_id
1 'polypeptide(L)'
;MGNPVNDLERTKIDLSHQEMDRLLTELESIWQAFTVGPDGPTGVEWLPVTGIAEALREDLGYEDVAEFEDALGGNFSDFLDKLPRIVKKETDGRVYFQILPEPPREEWKATRQTLTIQNRSDLWRVCLKSPHARVEIPELEFEISADGKKHIDSIYNHITQAIFNLGNYVSSTRATMPPDTAARIMETVEQLNVLLDVETPWTWILHDPSGTSVVKPADGVLVEEL
;
A
#
# COMPACT_ATOMS: atom_id res chain seq x y z
N MET A 1 24.96 16.29 20.74
CA MET A 1 23.88 15.34 21.05
C MET A 1 23.00 15.29 19.82
N GLY A 2 23.04 14.18 19.07
CA GLY A 2 22.27 14.04 17.84
C GLY A 2 20.78 14.04 18.16
N ASN A 3 20.01 14.82 17.42
CA ASN A 3 18.56 14.66 17.37
C ASN A 3 18.29 13.23 16.88
N PRO A 4 17.43 12.44 17.55
CA PRO A 4 16.87 11.27 16.92
C PRO A 4 16.04 11.80 15.74
N VAL A 5 16.53 11.56 14.52
CA VAL A 5 15.72 11.75 13.32
C VAL A 5 14.51 10.84 13.52
N ASN A 6 13.33 11.46 13.56
CA ASN A 6 12.07 10.79 13.76
C ASN A 6 11.90 9.78 12.62
N ASP A 7 11.96 8.47 12.89
CA ASP A 7 11.88 7.41 11.86
C ASP A 7 10.61 7.54 10.99
N LEU A 8 9.60 8.26 11.48
CA LEU A 8 8.36 8.58 10.77
C LEU A 8 8.50 9.66 9.67
N GLU A 9 9.54 10.51 9.70
CA GLU A 9 9.79 11.43 8.57
C GLU A 9 10.41 10.70 7.37
N ARG A 10 11.05 9.54 7.58
CA ARG A 10 11.59 8.68 6.50
C ARG A 10 10.53 7.84 5.79
N THR A 11 9.30 7.83 6.29
CA THR A 11 8.19 7.08 5.71
C THR A 11 7.32 7.89 4.75
N LYS A 12 7.56 9.21 4.62
CA LYS A 12 6.80 10.04 3.69
C LYS A 12 7.18 9.71 2.24
N ILE A 13 6.37 8.87 1.61
CA ILE A 13 6.40 8.67 0.16
C ILE A 13 5.60 9.83 -0.44
N ASP A 14 6.20 10.64 -1.32
CA ASP A 14 5.55 11.81 -1.93
C ASP A 14 4.92 11.48 -3.30
N LEU A 15 4.84 10.19 -3.63
CA LEU A 15 4.14 9.70 -4.81
C LEU A 15 2.63 9.93 -4.68
N SER A 16 2.02 10.41 -5.75
CA SER A 16 0.58 10.28 -5.91
C SER A 16 0.19 8.80 -6.01
N HIS A 17 -1.07 8.47 -5.69
CA HIS A 17 -1.62 7.13 -5.87
C HIS A 17 -1.36 6.54 -7.25
N GLN A 18 -1.52 7.36 -8.28
CA GLN A 18 -1.34 6.93 -9.66
C GLN A 18 0.12 6.59 -9.96
N GLU A 19 1.06 7.34 -9.38
CA GLU A 19 2.48 7.06 -9.52
C GLU A 19 2.88 5.82 -8.72
N MET A 20 2.34 5.64 -7.51
CA MET A 20 2.55 4.44 -6.71
C MET A 20 2.06 3.18 -7.44
N ASP A 21 0.84 3.21 -7.96
CA ASP A 21 0.27 2.10 -8.74
C ASP A 21 1.10 1.80 -10.00
N ARG A 22 1.54 2.84 -10.72
CA ARG A 22 2.41 2.68 -11.90
C ARG A 22 3.74 2.06 -11.53
N LEU A 23 4.37 2.53 -10.46
CA LEU A 23 5.66 2.01 -10.01
C LEU A 23 5.58 0.53 -9.63
N LEU A 24 4.54 0.15 -8.89
CA LEU A 24 4.33 -1.25 -8.49
C LEU A 24 4.02 -2.13 -9.69
N THR A 25 3.18 -1.64 -10.61
CA THR A 25 2.87 -2.34 -11.86
C THR A 25 4.12 -2.58 -12.68
N GLU A 26 4.98 -1.57 -12.81
CA GLU A 26 6.23 -1.70 -13.57
C GLU A 26 7.24 -2.60 -12.85
N LEU A 27 7.36 -2.50 -11.53
CA LEU A 27 8.22 -3.40 -10.75
C LEU A 27 7.79 -4.87 -10.92
N GLU A 28 6.49 -5.14 -10.90
CA GLU A 28 5.95 -6.48 -11.16
C GLU A 28 6.13 -6.92 -12.61
N SER A 29 5.93 -6.01 -13.57
CA SER A 29 6.16 -6.25 -15.00
C SER A 29 7.61 -6.66 -15.26
N ILE A 30 8.58 -5.89 -14.74
CA ILE A 30 10.00 -6.18 -14.81
C ILE A 30 10.30 -7.52 -14.15
N TRP A 31 9.78 -7.76 -12.94
CA TRP A 31 9.96 -9.04 -12.25
C TRP A 31 9.48 -10.23 -13.09
N GLN A 32 8.27 -10.14 -13.65
CA GLN A 32 7.71 -11.18 -14.51
C GLN A 32 8.54 -11.39 -15.78
N ALA A 33 8.99 -10.30 -16.43
CA ALA A 33 9.80 -10.37 -17.63
C ALA A 33 11.12 -11.13 -17.43
N PHE A 34 11.73 -11.05 -16.24
CA PHE A 34 12.96 -11.78 -15.93
C PHE A 34 12.72 -13.20 -15.40
N THR A 35 11.62 -13.43 -14.66
CA THR A 35 11.37 -14.71 -13.97
C THR A 35 10.51 -15.69 -14.77
N VAL A 36 9.74 -15.21 -15.75
CA VAL A 36 8.83 -16.03 -16.58
C VAL A 36 9.13 -15.80 -18.06
N GLY A 37 9.50 -16.88 -18.75
CA GLY A 37 9.71 -16.91 -20.19
C GLY A 37 8.58 -17.63 -20.95
N PRO A 38 8.69 -17.75 -22.28
CA PRO A 38 7.68 -18.39 -23.13
C PRO A 38 7.36 -19.85 -22.74
N ASP A 39 8.36 -20.56 -22.23
CA ASP A 39 8.27 -21.99 -21.88
C ASP A 39 8.11 -22.24 -20.37
N GLY A 40 7.88 -21.19 -19.57
CA GLY A 40 7.74 -21.26 -18.12
C GLY A 40 8.82 -20.49 -17.33
N PRO A 41 9.06 -20.82 -16.04
CA PRO A 41 10.02 -20.10 -15.21
C PRO A 41 11.44 -20.14 -15.77
N THR A 42 12.13 -19.00 -15.77
CA THR A 42 13.51 -18.88 -16.29
C THR A 42 14.58 -19.43 -15.34
N GLY A 43 14.23 -19.66 -14.07
CA GLY A 43 15.16 -19.97 -12.98
C GLY A 43 15.85 -18.74 -12.37
N VAL A 44 15.54 -17.53 -12.85
CA VAL A 44 15.98 -16.29 -12.20
C VAL A 44 15.16 -16.11 -10.92
N GLU A 45 15.83 -16.08 -9.78
CA GLU A 45 15.20 -15.90 -8.46
C GLU A 45 15.56 -14.56 -7.80
N TRP A 46 16.57 -13.86 -8.31
CA TRP A 46 17.12 -12.66 -7.68
C TRP A 46 17.45 -11.62 -8.74
N LEU A 47 16.95 -10.39 -8.56
CA LEU A 47 17.24 -9.26 -9.43
C LEU A 47 18.12 -8.22 -8.72
N PRO A 48 19.08 -7.59 -9.43
CA PRO A 48 19.96 -6.59 -8.84
C PRO A 48 19.17 -5.29 -8.57
N VAL A 49 19.18 -4.81 -7.32
CA VAL A 49 18.43 -3.61 -6.91
C VAL A 49 18.81 -2.40 -7.75
N THR A 50 20.11 -2.15 -7.96
CA THR A 50 20.59 -1.00 -8.75
C THR A 50 20.10 -1.04 -10.20
N GLY A 51 20.19 -2.19 -10.86
CA GLY A 51 19.78 -2.31 -12.25
C GLY A 51 18.26 -2.16 -12.43
N ILE A 52 17.47 -2.65 -11.46
CA ILE A 52 16.02 -2.47 -11.50
C ILE A 52 15.61 -1.04 -11.15
N ALA A 53 16.31 -0.37 -10.23
CA ALA A 53 16.08 1.05 -9.95
C ALA A 53 16.31 1.93 -11.20
N GLU A 54 17.39 1.67 -11.95
CA GLU A 54 17.69 2.38 -13.20
C GLU A 54 16.62 2.14 -14.27
N ALA A 55 16.17 0.88 -14.44
CA ALA A 55 15.11 0.53 -15.38
C ALA A 55 13.78 1.22 -15.02
N LEU A 56 13.36 1.14 -13.74
CA LEU A 56 12.14 1.79 -13.26
C LEU A 56 12.18 3.30 -13.44
N ARG A 57 13.32 3.93 -13.13
CA ARG A 57 13.51 5.37 -13.32
C ARG A 57 13.28 5.75 -14.78
N GLU A 58 13.84 4.99 -15.72
CA GLU A 58 13.68 5.23 -17.16
C GLU A 58 12.25 5.01 -17.64
N ASP A 59 11.62 3.90 -17.25
CA ASP A 59 10.26 3.54 -17.67
C ASP A 59 9.20 4.49 -17.11
N LEU A 60 9.40 4.98 -15.88
CA LEU A 60 8.52 5.95 -15.24
C LEU A 60 8.81 7.41 -15.64
N GLY A 61 9.91 7.67 -16.35
CA GLY A 61 10.24 8.96 -16.93
C GLY A 61 10.87 9.98 -15.98
N TYR A 62 11.53 9.53 -14.90
CA TYR A 62 12.31 10.40 -14.01
C TYR A 62 13.62 10.84 -14.68
N GLU A 63 13.98 12.12 -14.57
CA GLU A 63 15.13 12.74 -15.22
C GLU A 63 16.45 12.11 -14.75
N ASP A 64 16.58 11.92 -13.43
CA ASP A 64 17.77 11.32 -12.81
C ASP A 64 17.42 10.47 -11.57
N VAL A 65 18.44 9.86 -10.97
CA VAL A 65 18.28 8.99 -9.79
C VAL A 65 17.85 9.80 -8.57
N ALA A 66 18.28 11.05 -8.44
CA ALA A 66 17.94 11.88 -7.29
C ALA A 66 16.44 12.21 -7.29
N GLU A 67 15.87 12.57 -8.44
CA GLU A 67 14.43 12.80 -8.59
C GLU A 67 13.61 11.55 -8.23
N PHE A 68 14.07 10.38 -8.70
CA PHE A 68 13.41 9.11 -8.38
C PHE A 68 13.47 8.78 -6.88
N GLU A 69 14.64 8.91 -6.25
CA GLU A 69 14.79 8.65 -4.81
C GLU A 69 14.04 9.67 -3.94
N ASP A 70 13.99 10.94 -4.36
CA ASP A 70 13.18 11.96 -3.69
C ASP A 70 11.68 11.59 -3.72
N ALA A 71 11.18 11.12 -4.87
CA ALA A 71 9.79 10.68 -5.01
C ALA A 71 9.47 9.48 -4.09
N LEU A 72 10.40 8.54 -3.96
CA LEU A 72 10.29 7.39 -3.05
C LEU A 72 10.42 7.75 -1.55
N GLY A 73 10.88 8.96 -1.24
CA GLY A 73 11.24 9.37 0.11
C GLY A 73 12.47 8.65 0.66
N GLY A 74 13.42 8.28 -0.21
CA GLY A 74 14.63 7.54 0.13
C GLY A 74 15.15 6.70 -1.04
N ASN A 75 16.23 5.95 -0.82
CA ASN A 75 16.76 5.10 -1.88
C ASN A 75 15.81 3.93 -2.20
N PHE A 76 15.91 3.39 -3.41
CA PHE A 76 15.04 2.30 -3.87
C PHE A 76 15.16 1.04 -3.01
N SER A 77 16.34 0.75 -2.45
CA SER A 77 16.53 -0.38 -1.53
C SER A 77 15.65 -0.25 -0.28
N ASP A 78 15.58 0.94 0.32
CA ASP A 78 14.77 1.21 1.51
C ASP A 78 13.27 1.19 1.17
N PHE A 79 12.90 1.63 -0.04
CA PHE A 79 11.55 1.49 -0.54
C PHE A 79 11.11 0.01 -0.64
N LEU A 80 11.98 -0.87 -1.14
CA LEU A 80 11.69 -2.31 -1.21
C LEU A 80 11.41 -2.94 0.17
N ASP A 81 11.98 -2.41 1.26
CA ASP A 81 11.69 -2.91 2.63
C ASP A 81 10.28 -2.57 3.12
N LYS A 82 9.65 -1.56 2.50
CA LYS A 82 8.27 -1.15 2.78
C LYS A 82 7.28 -2.06 2.07
N LEU A 83 7.70 -2.71 0.98
CA LEU A 83 6.85 -3.64 0.23
C LEU A 83 6.84 -5.02 0.89
N PRO A 84 5.67 -5.62 1.10
CA PRO A 84 5.61 -6.94 1.67
C PRO A 84 6.05 -7.98 0.66
N ARG A 85 6.50 -9.12 1.19
CA ARG A 85 6.90 -10.28 0.38
C ARG A 85 8.08 -9.98 -0.55
N ILE A 86 8.82 -8.91 -0.27
CA ILE A 86 10.15 -8.67 -0.83
C ILE A 86 11.18 -9.07 0.21
N VAL A 87 12.17 -9.85 -0.21
CA VAL A 87 13.36 -10.17 0.59
C VAL A 87 14.59 -9.68 -0.15
N LYS A 88 15.57 -9.19 0.60
CA LYS A 88 16.85 -8.72 0.05
C LYS A 88 18.00 -9.57 0.55
N LYS A 89 19.03 -9.68 -0.28
CA LYS A 89 20.33 -10.22 0.11
C LYS A 89 21.44 -9.35 -0.44
N GLU A 90 22.57 -9.36 0.23
CA GLU A 90 23.79 -8.71 -0.25
C GLU A 90 24.80 -9.78 -0.66
N THR A 91 25.47 -9.58 -1.79
CA THR A 91 26.53 -10.47 -2.28
C THR A 91 27.57 -9.61 -3.00
N ASP A 92 28.83 -9.69 -2.57
CA ASP A 92 29.95 -8.94 -3.15
C ASP A 92 29.70 -7.42 -3.24
N GLY A 93 29.08 -6.82 -2.21
CA GLY A 93 28.76 -5.40 -2.16
C GLY A 93 27.62 -4.97 -3.09
N ARG A 94 26.88 -5.91 -3.66
CA ARG A 94 25.68 -5.66 -4.48
C ARG A 94 24.45 -6.19 -3.78
N VAL A 95 23.38 -5.41 -3.81
CA VAL A 95 22.09 -5.78 -3.23
C VAL A 95 21.21 -6.40 -4.31
N TYR A 96 20.58 -7.51 -3.97
CA TYR A 96 19.61 -8.21 -4.79
C TYR A 96 18.31 -8.34 -4.02
N PHE A 97 17.19 -8.37 -4.75
CA PHE A 97 15.88 -8.64 -4.17
C PHE A 97 15.17 -9.80 -4.86
N GLN A 98 14.23 -10.40 -4.14
CA GLN A 98 13.32 -11.41 -4.61
C GLN A 98 11.90 -11.05 -4.17
N ILE A 99 10.94 -11.13 -5.09
CA ILE A 99 9.51 -11.10 -4.76
C ILE A 99 9.07 -12.54 -4.49
N LEU A 100 8.67 -12.83 -3.26
CA LEU A 100 8.20 -14.15 -2.86
C LEU A 100 6.84 -14.44 -3.55
N PRO A 101 6.64 -15.63 -4.13
CA PRO A 101 5.37 -16.01 -4.78
C PRO A 101 4.27 -16.13 -3.74
N GLU A 102 3.02 -15.74 -4.04
CA GLU A 102 1.90 -15.86 -3.08
C GLU A 102 1.79 -17.28 -2.51
N PRO A 103 1.57 -17.40 -1.18
CA PRO A 103 1.45 -18.72 -0.60
C PRO A 103 0.25 -19.41 -1.25
N PRO A 104 0.35 -20.72 -1.53
CA PRO A 104 -0.78 -21.46 -2.05
C PRO A 104 -1.94 -21.40 -1.05
N ARG A 105 -3.17 -21.53 -1.54
CA ARG A 105 -4.38 -21.29 -0.72
C ARG A 105 -4.45 -22.20 0.50
N GLU A 106 -3.85 -23.39 0.43
CA GLU A 106 -3.74 -24.35 1.52
C GLU A 106 -2.88 -23.87 2.69
N GLU A 107 -1.99 -22.90 2.45
CA GLU A 107 -1.09 -22.29 3.44
C GLU A 107 -1.61 -20.94 3.94
N TRP A 108 -2.77 -20.48 3.46
CA TRP A 108 -3.36 -19.22 3.91
C TRP A 108 -3.72 -19.29 5.39
N LYS A 109 -3.35 -18.22 6.09
CA LYS A 109 -3.67 -18.02 7.49
C LYS A 109 -4.50 -16.77 7.59
N ALA A 110 -5.76 -16.90 7.96
CA ALA A 110 -6.61 -15.73 8.12
C ALA A 110 -6.02 -14.85 9.24
N THR A 111 -5.93 -13.55 8.99
CA THR A 111 -5.42 -12.60 9.97
C THR A 111 -6.37 -11.44 10.17
N ARG A 112 -6.35 -10.89 11.39
CA ARG A 112 -6.94 -9.61 11.74
C ARG A 112 -5.83 -8.70 12.26
N GLN A 113 -5.60 -7.59 11.58
CA GLN A 113 -4.64 -6.57 12.01
C GLN A 113 -5.42 -5.36 12.50
N THR A 114 -5.14 -4.93 13.74
CA THR A 114 -5.78 -3.76 14.35
C THR A 114 -4.73 -2.71 14.65
N LEU A 115 -4.94 -1.49 14.15
CA LEU A 115 -4.09 -0.34 14.40
C LEU A 115 -4.95 0.83 14.87
N THR A 116 -4.59 1.44 15.99
CA THR A 116 -5.19 2.70 16.43
C THR A 116 -4.42 3.87 15.82
N ILE A 117 -5.10 4.69 15.04
CA ILE A 117 -4.56 5.92 14.45
C ILE A 117 -4.68 7.02 15.49
N GLN A 118 -3.56 7.49 16.02
CA GLN A 118 -3.53 8.46 17.13
C GLN A 118 -3.13 9.86 16.69
N ASN A 119 -2.42 9.98 15.58
CA ASN A 119 -1.90 11.24 15.07
C ASN A 119 -1.83 11.21 13.53
N ARG A 120 -1.63 12.39 12.92
CA ARG A 120 -1.54 12.50 11.46
C ARG A 120 -0.36 11.74 10.85
N SER A 121 0.72 11.50 11.60
CA SER A 121 1.83 10.68 11.09
C SER A 121 1.45 9.20 10.89
N ASP A 122 0.50 8.68 11.68
CA ASP A 122 0.02 7.31 11.50
C ASP A 122 -0.71 7.11 10.16
N LEU A 123 -1.32 8.16 9.60
CA LEU A 123 -1.98 8.11 8.29
C LEU A 123 -1.00 7.84 7.14
N TRP A 124 0.29 8.16 7.32
CA TRP A 124 1.33 7.95 6.31
C TRP A 124 1.97 6.56 6.38
N ARG A 125 1.48 5.68 7.26
CA ARG A 125 1.86 4.27 7.26
C ARG A 125 1.38 3.61 5.97
N VAL A 126 2.26 2.82 5.35
CA VAL A 126 1.96 2.05 4.15
C VAL A 126 1.17 0.81 4.53
N CYS A 127 0.00 0.65 3.95
CA CYS A 127 -0.85 -0.52 4.05
C CYS A 127 -0.87 -1.25 2.70
N LEU A 128 -0.36 -2.48 2.67
CA LEU A 128 -0.73 -3.44 1.64
C LEU A 128 -2.04 -4.09 2.04
N LYS A 129 -3.08 -3.88 1.22
CA LYS A 129 -4.35 -4.60 1.26
C LYS A 129 -4.33 -5.68 0.18
N SER A 130 -4.49 -6.95 0.58
CA SER A 130 -4.54 -8.07 -0.35
C SER A 130 -5.82 -8.03 -1.21
N PRO A 131 -5.86 -8.76 -2.34
CA PRO A 131 -7.07 -8.96 -3.14
C PRO A 131 -8.29 -9.47 -2.36
N HIS A 132 -8.05 -10.15 -1.24
CA HIS A 132 -9.06 -10.83 -0.43
C HIS A 132 -9.39 -10.10 0.87
N ALA A 133 -8.60 -9.08 1.21
CA ALA A 133 -8.76 -8.34 2.44
C ALA A 133 -9.87 -7.29 2.34
N ARG A 134 -10.48 -7.02 3.49
CA ARG A 134 -11.35 -5.85 3.69
C ARG A 134 -10.81 -5.01 4.85
N VAL A 135 -11.09 -3.72 4.80
CA VAL A 135 -10.76 -2.78 5.87
C VAL A 135 -12.04 -2.33 6.54
N GLU A 136 -12.05 -2.29 7.85
CA GLU A 136 -13.15 -1.82 8.69
C GLU A 136 -12.68 -0.62 9.52
N ILE A 137 -13.54 0.41 9.59
CA ILE A 137 -13.42 1.55 10.50
C ILE A 137 -14.67 1.54 11.40
N PRO A 138 -14.58 0.90 12.59
CA PRO A 138 -15.74 0.67 13.44
C PRO A 138 -16.46 1.95 13.89
N GLU A 139 -15.71 3.03 14.11
CA GLU A 139 -16.24 4.31 14.58
C GLU A 139 -17.21 4.97 13.58
N LEU A 140 -17.13 4.60 12.29
CA LEU A 140 -18.04 5.05 11.24
C LEU A 140 -18.97 3.95 10.72
N GLU A 141 -18.90 2.74 11.29
CA GLU A 141 -19.55 1.54 10.72
C GLU A 141 -19.24 1.37 9.22
N PHE A 142 -18.00 1.72 8.82
CA PHE A 142 -17.58 1.80 7.43
C PHE A 142 -16.65 0.65 7.05
N GLU A 143 -16.79 0.15 5.82
CA GLU A 143 -15.96 -0.92 5.28
C GLU A 143 -15.48 -0.62 3.85
N ILE A 144 -14.19 -0.85 3.59
CA ILE A 144 -13.63 -0.99 2.24
C ILE A 144 -13.53 -2.48 1.94
N SER A 145 -14.47 -3.00 1.15
CA SER A 145 -14.56 -4.42 0.86
C SER A 145 -13.42 -4.95 -0.03
N ALA A 146 -13.33 -6.27 -0.13
CA ALA A 146 -12.45 -6.93 -1.08
C ALA A 146 -12.90 -6.66 -2.53
N ASP A 147 -11.97 -6.29 -3.40
CA ASP A 147 -12.22 -5.95 -4.81
C ASP A 147 -11.38 -6.80 -5.78
N GLY A 148 -10.69 -7.82 -5.27
CA GLY A 148 -9.87 -8.72 -6.07
C GLY A 148 -8.57 -8.11 -6.57
N LYS A 149 -8.18 -6.92 -6.07
CA LYS A 149 -6.94 -6.24 -6.44
C LYS A 149 -6.05 -6.02 -5.23
N LYS A 150 -4.75 -6.08 -5.46
CA LYS A 150 -3.73 -5.73 -4.48
C LYS A 150 -3.53 -4.22 -4.52
N HIS A 151 -3.59 -3.58 -3.36
CA HIS A 151 -3.38 -2.14 -3.21
C HIS A 151 -2.27 -1.91 -2.19
N ILE A 152 -1.26 -1.12 -2.54
CA ILE A 152 -0.17 -0.74 -1.62
C ILE A 152 -0.09 0.76 -1.60
N ASP A 153 -0.54 1.36 -0.50
CA ASP A 153 -0.56 2.81 -0.36
C ASP A 153 -0.64 3.21 1.10
N SER A 154 -0.50 4.50 1.40
CA SER A 154 -0.69 5.02 2.75
C SER A 154 -2.14 4.86 3.24
N ILE A 155 -2.35 4.76 4.55
CA ILE A 155 -3.70 4.71 5.13
C ILE A 155 -4.51 5.95 4.75
N TYR A 156 -3.88 7.14 4.76
CA TYR A 156 -4.43 8.39 4.23
C TYR A 156 -5.03 8.16 2.84
N ASN A 157 -4.23 7.53 1.99
CA ASN A 157 -4.54 7.32 0.62
C ASN A 157 -5.66 6.30 0.37
N HIS A 158 -5.74 5.22 1.16
CA HIS A 158 -6.89 4.32 1.10
C HIS A 158 -8.20 5.03 1.44
N ILE A 159 -8.18 5.97 2.39
CA ILE A 159 -9.35 6.77 2.78
C ILE A 159 -9.73 7.78 1.71
N THR A 160 -8.77 8.53 1.15
CA THR A 160 -9.06 9.50 0.07
C THR A 160 -9.62 8.81 -1.17
N GLN A 161 -9.14 7.60 -1.49
CA GLN A 161 -9.69 6.81 -2.58
C GLN A 161 -11.14 6.38 -2.28
N ALA A 162 -11.45 5.97 -1.05
CA ALA A 162 -12.82 5.66 -0.64
C ALA A 162 -13.74 6.89 -0.78
N ILE A 163 -13.30 8.05 -0.32
CA ILE A 163 -13.99 9.34 -0.47
C ILE A 163 -14.28 9.63 -1.96
N PHE A 164 -13.27 9.52 -2.82
CA PHE A 164 -13.40 9.78 -4.25
C PHE A 164 -14.39 8.82 -4.90
N ASN A 165 -14.30 7.51 -4.60
CA ASN A 165 -15.17 6.49 -5.15
C ASN A 165 -16.64 6.72 -4.76
N LEU A 166 -16.91 7.04 -3.49
CA LEU A 166 -18.26 7.34 -3.00
C LEU A 166 -18.83 8.60 -3.65
N GLY A 167 -18.04 9.69 -3.72
CA GLY A 167 -18.46 10.93 -4.36
C GLY A 167 -18.78 10.75 -5.85
N ASN A 168 -17.94 10.00 -6.57
CA ASN A 168 -18.19 9.66 -7.97
C ASN A 168 -19.42 8.79 -8.17
N TYR A 169 -19.67 7.84 -7.26
CA TYR A 169 -20.85 6.99 -7.31
C TYR A 169 -22.13 7.83 -7.17
N VAL A 170 -22.17 8.76 -6.20
CA VAL A 170 -23.28 9.70 -6.05
C VAL A 170 -23.44 10.57 -7.28
N SER A 171 -22.35 11.17 -7.80
CA SER A 171 -22.41 12.05 -8.97
C SER A 171 -22.92 11.33 -10.22
N SER A 172 -22.42 10.13 -10.49
CA SER A 172 -22.79 9.32 -11.67
C SER A 172 -24.20 8.74 -11.60
N THR A 173 -24.71 8.49 -10.40
CA THR A 173 -26.01 7.81 -10.18
C THR A 173 -27.08 8.76 -9.63
N ARG A 174 -26.80 10.07 -9.51
CA ARG A 174 -27.68 11.03 -8.82
C ARG A 174 -29.11 11.06 -9.38
N ALA A 175 -29.27 10.93 -10.69
CA ALA A 175 -30.57 11.00 -11.35
C ALA A 175 -31.50 9.82 -11.03
N THR A 176 -30.94 8.67 -10.65
CA THR A 176 -31.67 7.44 -10.38
C THR A 176 -31.65 7.03 -8.90
N MET A 177 -30.90 7.76 -8.07
CA MET A 177 -30.74 7.48 -6.65
C MET A 177 -31.75 8.28 -5.79
N PRO A 178 -32.38 7.64 -4.78
CA PRO A 178 -33.21 8.36 -3.82
C PRO A 178 -32.42 9.49 -3.12
N PRO A 179 -33.00 10.69 -2.92
CA PRO A 179 -32.30 11.82 -2.31
C PRO A 179 -31.71 11.51 -0.93
N ASP A 180 -32.44 10.73 -0.12
CA ASP A 180 -32.04 10.30 1.22
C ASP A 180 -30.81 9.38 1.19
N THR A 181 -30.75 8.43 0.26
CA THR A 181 -29.58 7.56 0.07
C THR A 181 -28.36 8.36 -0.33
N ALA A 182 -28.52 9.29 -1.27
CA ALA A 182 -27.41 10.14 -1.70
C ALA A 182 -26.91 11.06 -0.57
N ALA A 183 -27.81 11.58 0.27
CA ALA A 183 -27.45 12.37 1.44
C ALA A 183 -26.63 11.56 2.44
N ARG A 184 -27.05 10.32 2.77
CA ARG A 184 -26.30 9.43 3.66
C ARG A 184 -24.89 9.11 3.14
N ILE A 185 -24.74 8.86 1.84
CA ILE A 185 -23.41 8.59 1.26
C ILE A 185 -22.51 9.83 1.38
N MET A 186 -23.05 11.02 1.12
CA MET A 186 -22.29 12.26 1.27
C MET A 186 -21.93 12.57 2.73
N GLU A 187 -22.81 12.22 3.68
CA GLU A 187 -22.50 12.30 5.11
C GLU A 187 -21.33 11.37 5.48
N THR A 188 -21.30 10.15 4.97
CA THR A 188 -20.14 9.25 5.14
C THR A 188 -18.86 9.85 4.54
N VAL A 189 -18.95 10.49 3.36
CA VAL A 189 -17.81 11.20 2.75
C VAL A 189 -17.29 12.32 3.65
N GLU A 190 -18.18 13.10 4.25
CA GLU A 190 -17.79 14.16 5.20
C GLU A 190 -17.11 13.58 6.44
N GLN A 191 -17.66 12.52 7.01
CA GLN A 191 -17.09 11.82 8.16
C GLN A 191 -15.70 11.23 7.87
N LEU A 192 -15.51 10.62 6.69
CA LEU A 192 -14.21 10.12 6.26
C LEU A 192 -13.18 11.24 6.09
N ASN A 193 -13.57 12.43 5.62
CA ASN A 193 -12.67 13.58 5.54
C ASN A 193 -12.23 14.03 6.95
N VAL A 194 -13.13 14.04 7.92
CA VAL A 194 -12.81 14.39 9.32
C VAL A 194 -11.77 13.42 9.92
N LEU A 195 -11.82 12.12 9.57
CA LEU A 195 -10.82 11.16 10.05
C LEU A 195 -9.39 11.48 9.61
N LEU A 196 -9.21 12.19 8.48
CA LEU A 196 -7.89 12.57 7.96
C LEU A 196 -7.21 13.67 8.79
N ASP A 197 -7.97 14.39 9.62
CA ASP A 197 -7.42 15.38 10.55
C ASP A 197 -6.93 14.76 11.86
N VAL A 198 -7.44 13.57 12.20
CA VAL A 198 -7.12 12.81 13.42
C VAL A 198 -7.32 13.65 14.70
N GLU A 199 -8.40 14.41 14.77
CA GLU A 199 -8.74 15.16 15.99
C GLU A 199 -9.08 14.23 17.17
N THR A 200 -9.66 13.07 16.87
CA THR A 200 -9.93 11.99 17.81
C THR A 200 -9.31 10.70 17.28
N PRO A 201 -8.65 9.89 18.12
CA PRO A 201 -8.14 8.58 17.70
C PRO A 201 -9.25 7.67 17.16
N TRP A 202 -8.94 6.90 16.14
CA TRP A 202 -9.86 5.95 15.50
C TRP A 202 -9.14 4.67 15.10
N THR A 203 -9.89 3.63 14.71
CA THR A 203 -9.34 2.29 14.52
C THR A 203 -9.34 1.88 13.06
N TRP A 204 -8.17 1.46 12.57
CA TRP A 204 -8.00 0.80 11.28
C TRP A 204 -7.90 -0.71 11.48
N ILE A 205 -8.89 -1.47 10.99
CA ILE A 205 -8.91 -2.93 11.11
C ILE A 205 -8.84 -3.57 9.74
N LEU A 206 -7.83 -4.39 9.51
CA LEU A 206 -7.63 -5.14 8.28
C LEU A 206 -7.98 -6.61 8.54
N HIS A 207 -8.99 -7.12 7.86
CA HIS A 207 -9.36 -8.53 7.90
C HIS A 207 -8.92 -9.18 6.60
N ASP A 208 -7.98 -10.10 6.69
CA ASP A 208 -7.41 -10.75 5.51
C ASP A 208 -7.45 -12.28 5.59
N PRO A 209 -8.35 -12.93 4.84
CA PRO A 209 -8.41 -14.39 4.76
C PRO A 209 -7.13 -15.05 4.24
N SER A 210 -6.31 -14.36 3.43
CA SER A 210 -5.05 -14.92 2.92
C SER A 210 -3.86 -14.71 3.86
N GLY A 211 -3.96 -13.75 4.80
CA GLY A 211 -2.86 -13.39 5.69
C GLY A 211 -1.67 -12.71 5.01
N THR A 212 -1.89 -12.12 3.83
CA THR A 212 -0.83 -11.53 2.99
C THR A 212 -0.78 -10.01 3.08
N SER A 213 -1.79 -9.40 3.68
CA SER A 213 -1.87 -7.95 3.94
C SER A 213 -0.91 -7.54 5.05
N VAL A 214 -0.38 -6.31 4.99
CA VAL A 214 0.63 -5.83 5.94
C VAL A 214 0.51 -4.31 6.11
N VAL A 215 0.63 -3.83 7.35
CA VAL A 215 0.84 -2.40 7.65
C VAL A 215 2.29 -2.15 8.09
N LYS A 216 2.93 -1.11 7.52
CA LYS A 216 4.31 -0.70 7.78
C LYS A 216 4.41 0.81 8.07
N PRO A 217 5.18 1.23 9.08
CA PRO A 217 5.81 0.41 10.13
C PRO A 217 4.79 -0.38 10.96
N ALA A 218 5.20 -1.54 11.48
CA ALA A 218 4.33 -2.46 12.21
C ALA A 218 4.18 -2.11 13.70
N ASP A 219 4.86 -1.06 14.17
CA ASP A 219 4.84 -0.64 15.57
C ASP A 219 3.42 -0.27 16.03
N GLY A 220 2.91 -0.98 17.04
CA GLY A 220 1.55 -0.80 17.52
C GLY A 220 0.46 -1.47 16.68
N VAL A 221 0.81 -2.19 15.61
CA VAL A 221 -0.13 -3.06 14.87
C VAL A 221 -0.31 -4.36 15.65
N LEU A 222 -1.53 -4.63 16.10
CA LEU A 222 -1.89 -5.89 16.75
C LEU A 222 -2.31 -6.89 15.67
N VAL A 223 -1.67 -8.06 15.62
CA VAL A 223 -1.96 -9.10 14.62
C VAL A 223 -2.48 -10.35 15.33
N GLU A 224 -3.67 -10.79 14.93
CA GLU A 224 -4.34 -12.00 15.41
C GLU A 224 -4.49 -12.98 14.24
N GLU A 225 -4.11 -14.25 14.42
CA GLU A 225 -4.43 -15.35 13.49
C GLU A 225 -5.84 -15.87 13.84
N LEU A 226 -6.72 -16.00 12.84
CA LEU A 226 -8.14 -16.36 13.00
C LEU A 226 -8.42 -17.84 12.73
#